data_AF-A0A151SCD2-F1
#
_entry.id   AF-A0A151SCD2-F1
#
_cell.length_a   1.000
_cell.length_b   1.000
_cell.length_c   1.000
_cell.angle_alpha   90.00
_cell.angle_beta   90.00
_cell.angle_gamma   90.00
#
_symmetry.space_group_name_H-M   'P 1'
#
loop_
_entity.id
_entity.type
_entity.pdbx_description
1 polymer ?
#
loop_
_entity_poly.entity_id
_entity_poly.type
_entity_poly.pdbx_seq_one_letter_code
_entity_poly.pdbx_strand_id
1 'polypeptide(L)' 'MSSMMNMFGCEVVRAPSQALGIGKRSGGGLTIVCSSQPQKKATAHHRKTRPRRTQPWDINRKPTVYDPLPPLPPD' A
#
# COMPACT_ATOMS: atom_id res chain seq x y z
N MET A 1 -1.91 12.09 -41.28
CA MET A 1 -1.02 12.55 -40.20
C MET A 1 -1.86 12.99 -39.01
N SER A 2 -2.22 12.06 -38.12
CA SER A 2 -2.73 12.40 -36.79
C SER A 2 -2.10 11.41 -35.82
N SER A 3 -1.10 11.90 -35.10
CA SER A 3 -0.29 11.14 -34.16
C SER A 3 -1.16 10.68 -32.99
N MET A 4 -1.49 9.38 -32.96
CA MET A 4 -2.00 8.73 -31.76
C MET A 4 -0.81 8.53 -30.82
N MET A 5 -0.59 9.51 -29.94
CA MET A 5 0.48 9.47 -28.95
C MET A 5 0.13 8.40 -27.90
N ASN A 6 0.68 7.21 -28.09
CA ASN A 6 0.48 6.04 -27.24
C ASN A 6 1.35 6.17 -25.98
N MET A 7 0.86 6.88 -24.96
CA MET A 7 1.49 6.93 -23.65
C MET A 7 0.78 5.94 -22.72
N PHE A 8 1.38 4.75 -22.60
CA PHE A 8 1.12 3.75 -21.54
C PHE A 8 -0.27 3.08 -21.52
N GLY A 9 -0.62 2.30 -22.54
CA GLY A 9 -1.44 1.08 -22.42
C GLY A 9 -2.71 1.14 -21.54
N CYS A 10 -3.42 2.27 -21.55
CA CYS A 10 -4.53 2.50 -20.66
C CYS A 10 -5.83 2.58 -21.47
N GLU A 11 -6.72 1.61 -21.25
CA GLU A 11 -8.01 1.55 -21.94
C GLU A 11 -8.97 2.52 -21.24
N VAL A 12 -9.49 3.45 -22.04
CA VAL A 12 -10.47 4.44 -21.62
C VAL A 12 -11.86 3.82 -21.82
N VAL A 13 -12.46 3.29 -20.76
CA VAL A 13 -13.84 2.78 -20.78
C VAL A 13 -14.78 3.85 -20.21
N ARG A 14 -15.85 4.14 -20.96
CA ARG A 14 -16.89 5.09 -20.57
C ARG A 14 -17.83 4.41 -19.56
N ALA A 15 -17.66 4.66 -18.28
CA ALA A 15 -18.55 4.13 -17.24
C ALA A 15 -19.90 4.89 -17.22
N PRO A 16 -21.05 4.21 -17.03
CA PRO A 16 -22.32 4.90 -16.82
C PRO A 16 -22.26 5.75 -15.55
N SER A 17 -22.81 6.95 -15.61
CA SER A 17 -22.62 8.09 -14.70
C SER A 17 -23.13 7.91 -13.25
N GLN A 18 -23.40 6.69 -12.80
CA GLN A 18 -24.20 6.44 -11.59
C GLN A 18 -23.49 5.65 -10.49
N ALA A 19 -22.25 5.15 -10.70
CA ALA A 19 -21.62 4.23 -9.75
C ALA A 19 -20.58 4.87 -8.80
N LEU A 20 -20.20 6.13 -8.98
CA LEU A 20 -19.22 6.81 -8.12
C LEU A 20 -19.78 8.18 -7.78
N GLY A 21 -19.99 8.45 -6.49
CA GLY A 21 -20.54 9.70 -5.94
C GLY A 21 -19.64 10.92 -6.16
N ILE A 22 -19.33 11.22 -7.42
CA ILE A 22 -18.52 12.35 -7.86
C ILE A 22 -19.50 13.33 -8.49
N GLY A 23 -19.55 14.53 -7.92
CA GLY A 23 -20.53 15.57 -8.20
C GLY A 23 -20.77 15.83 -9.69
N LYS A 24 -22.03 16.12 -9.98
CA LYS A 24 -22.64 16.39 -11.29
C LYS A 24 -21.90 17.50 -12.06
N ARG A 25 -20.86 17.14 -12.82
CA ARG A 25 -20.25 17.98 -13.87
C ARG A 25 -20.53 17.32 -15.21
N SER A 26 -21.21 18.05 -16.09
CA SER A 26 -21.56 17.65 -17.45
C SER A 26 -20.29 17.30 -18.24
N GLY A 27 -20.01 16.01 -18.39
CA GLY A 27 -18.87 15.46 -19.13
C GLY A 27 -18.55 14.07 -18.60
N GLY A 28 -18.74 13.04 -19.42
CA GLY A 28 -18.74 11.63 -19.00
C GLY A 28 -17.56 11.23 -18.10
N GLY A 29 -17.86 10.50 -17.02
CA GLY A 29 -16.86 9.97 -16.10
C GLY A 29 -15.90 9.04 -16.82
N LEU A 30 -14.64 9.43 -16.86
CA LEU A 30 -13.56 8.66 -17.47
C LEU A 30 -12.99 7.70 -16.42
N THR A 31 -13.25 6.41 -16.55
CA THR A 31 -12.56 5.39 -15.74
C THR A 31 -11.32 4.96 -16.52
N ILE A 32 -10.18 5.46 -16.10
CA ILE A 32 -8.86 5.15 -16.67
C ILE A 32 -8.44 3.78 -16.10
N VAL A 33 -8.58 2.71 -16.90
CA VAL A 33 -8.13 1.36 -16.53
C VAL A 33 -6.78 1.09 -17.20
N CYS A 34 -5.70 1.22 -16.44
CA CYS A 34 -4.37 0.96 -16.96
C CYS A 34 -4.02 -0.53 -16.80
N SER A 35 -3.95 -1.24 -17.92
CA SER A 35 -3.50 -2.64 -17.97
C SER A 35 -2.07 -2.81 -17.45
N SER A 36 -1.26 -1.74 -17.48
CA SER A 36 0.07 -1.72 -16.91
C SER A 36 0.04 -1.32 -15.43
N GLN A 37 0.36 -2.25 -14.53
CA GLN A 37 0.70 -1.89 -13.14
C GLN A 37 2.13 -1.34 -13.08
N PRO A 38 2.34 -0.08 -12.69
CA PRO A 38 3.69 0.49 -12.63
C PRO A 38 4.54 -0.19 -11.56
N GLN A 39 5.78 -0.56 -11.91
CA GLN A 39 6.70 -1.19 -10.97
C GLN A 39 7.11 -0.24 -9.84
N LYS A 40 7.17 -0.74 -8.60
CA LYS A 40 7.73 0.02 -7.47
C LYS A 40 9.26 -0.05 -7.50
N LYS A 41 9.93 1.09 -7.62
CA LYS A 41 11.40 1.23 -7.60
C LYS A 41 11.85 2.24 -6.54
N ALA A 42 13.17 2.31 -6.30
CA ALA A 42 13.80 3.23 -5.35
C ALA A 42 13.11 3.22 -3.96
N THR A 43 12.85 4.39 -3.38
CA THR A 43 12.22 4.54 -2.07
C THR A 43 10.82 3.90 -1.99
N ALA A 44 10.08 3.88 -3.11
CA ALA A 44 8.76 3.24 -3.14
C ALA A 44 8.87 1.73 -2.92
N HIS A 45 9.94 1.10 -3.43
CA HIS A 45 10.25 -0.29 -3.15
C HIS A 45 10.60 -0.49 -1.67
N HIS A 46 11.53 0.30 -1.11
CA HIS A 46 11.96 0.17 0.30
C HIS A 46 10.79 0.31 1.29
N ARG A 47 9.87 1.25 1.04
CA ARG A 47 8.68 1.41 1.90
C ARG A 47 7.78 0.18 1.89
N LYS A 48 7.68 -0.49 0.74
CA LYS A 48 6.80 -1.64 0.53
C LYS A 48 7.39 -2.94 1.09
N THR A 49 8.68 -3.18 0.90
CA THR A 49 9.32 -4.45 1.24
C THR A 49 10.07 -4.45 2.56
N ARG A 50 10.21 -3.30 3.25
CA ARG A 50 10.88 -3.28 4.57
C ARG A 50 10.22 -4.27 5.54
N PRO A 51 11.00 -5.08 6.26
CA PRO A 51 10.48 -5.97 7.31
C PRO A 51 9.72 -5.18 8.38
N ARG A 52 8.56 -5.70 8.78
CA ARG A 52 7.72 -5.15 9.85
C ARG A 52 7.06 -6.30 10.59
N ARG A 53 6.88 -6.17 11.90
CA ARG A 53 5.94 -7.00 12.64
C ARG A 53 4.55 -6.45 12.38
N THR A 54 3.65 -7.26 11.83
CA THR A 54 2.26 -6.87 11.54
C THR A 54 1.29 -7.42 12.57
N GLN A 55 1.62 -8.58 13.14
CA GLN A 55 0.71 -9.27 14.05
C GLN A 55 0.75 -8.65 15.45
N PRO A 56 -0.40 -8.24 16.02
CA PRO A 56 -0.45 -7.59 17.34
C PRO A 56 0.20 -8.41 18.45
N TRP A 57 0.07 -9.74 18.41
CA TRP A 57 0.67 -10.63 19.39
C TRP A 57 2.21 -10.61 19.36
N ASP A 58 2.83 -10.39 18.19
CA ASP A 58 4.30 -10.34 18.05
C ASP A 58 4.85 -8.94 18.35
N ILE A 59 4.03 -7.91 18.11
CA ILE A 59 4.34 -6.53 18.49
C ILE A 59 4.32 -6.38 20.02
N ASN A 60 3.38 -7.03 20.70
CA ASN A 60 3.17 -6.88 22.15
C ASN A 60 4.03 -7.81 23.02
N ARG A 61 4.96 -8.58 22.44
CA ARG A 61 5.88 -9.42 23.21
C ARG A 61 6.83 -8.56 24.03
N LYS A 62 6.94 -8.88 25.31
CA LYS A 62 7.88 -8.27 26.26
C LYS A 62 8.91 -9.31 26.70
N PRO A 63 10.09 -8.90 27.19
CA PRO A 63 11.02 -9.82 27.83
C PRO A 63 10.33 -10.59 28.95
N THR A 64 10.73 -11.85 29.13
CA THR A 64 10.26 -12.65 30.27
C THR A 64 10.83 -12.06 31.55
N VAL A 65 9.96 -11.87 32.55
CA VAL A 65 10.35 -11.39 33.88
C VAL A 65 10.53 -12.61 34.76
N TYR A 66 11.75 -12.78 35.28
CA TYR A 66 12.07 -13.81 36.27
C TYR A 66 12.06 -13.19 37.67
N ASP A 67 11.80 -14.03 38.66
CA ASP A 67 11.91 -13.64 40.06
C ASP A 67 13.38 -13.28 40.40
N PRO A 68 13.59 -12.31 41.29
CA PRO A 68 14.93 -11.95 41.72
C PRO A 68 15.61 -13.15 42.39
N LEU A 69 16.90 -13.29 42.13
CA LEU A 69 17.70 -14.35 42.71
C LEU A 69 17.73 -14.19 44.24
N PRO A 70 17.66 -15.29 45.02
CA PRO A 70 17.88 -15.22 46.46
C PRO A 70 19.25 -14.60 46.77
N PRO A 71 19.42 -14.00 47.96
CA PRO A 71 20.68 -13.40 48.36
C PRO A 71 21.81 -14.44 48.27
N LEU A 72 22.86 -14.07 47.55
CA LEU A 72 24.04 -14.91 47.39
C LEU A 72 24.90 -14.86 48.66
N PRO A 73 25.64 -15.94 48.99
CA PRO A 73 26.61 -15.92 50.08
C PRO A 73 27.73 -14.90 49.81
N PRO A 74 28.43 -14.42 50.86
CA PRO A 74 29.59 -13.55 50.70
C PRO A 74 30.76 -14.27 50.00
N ASP A 75 31.58 -13.50 49.27
CA ASP A 75 32.79 -13.96 48.58
C ASP A 75 33.91 -14.39 49.53
#